data_AF-A0A7S2B8W8-F1
#
_entry.id   AF-A0A7S2B8W8-F1
#
_cell.length_a   1.000
_cell.length_b   1.000
_cell.length_c   1.000
_cell.angle_alpha   90.00
_cell.angle_beta   90.00
_cell.angle_gamma   90.00
#
_symmetry.space_group_name_H-M   'P 1'
#
loop_
_entity.id
_entity.type
_entity.pdbx_description
1 polymer ?
#
loop_
_entity_poly.entity_id
_entity_poly.type
_entity_poly.pdbx_seq_one_letter_code
_entity_poly.pdbx_strand_id
1 'polypeptide(L)'
;VGFDEKEPFELMEIFKKVLVFLDPKHDVDLREEKPEAMYQRIAEFLHILGYQCSFDIEFQSGIISGDKNTIHPILYWMLSNLDQLRKRAYLAKFCMNLDVPEEFVREEQVYHIFQSYKELQSQ
;
A
#
# COMPACT_ATOMS: atom_id res chain seq x y z
N VAL A 1 -14.89 -20.44 -15.89
CA VAL A 1 -14.93 -19.34 -14.92
C VAL A 1 -13.95 -18.28 -15.35
N GLY A 2 -14.47 -17.24 -16.00
CA GLY A 2 -13.69 -16.07 -16.41
C GLY A 2 -13.31 -15.22 -15.21
N PHE A 3 -12.25 -14.42 -15.33
CA PHE A 3 -11.85 -13.47 -14.30
C PHE A 3 -12.99 -12.50 -13.93
N ASP A 4 -13.81 -12.12 -14.91
CA ASP A 4 -14.95 -11.21 -14.74
C ASP A 4 -16.13 -11.83 -13.96
N GLU A 5 -16.22 -13.16 -13.88
CA GLU A 5 -17.28 -13.87 -13.15
C GLU A 5 -16.95 -14.02 -11.66
N LYS A 6 -15.81 -13.49 -11.21
CA LYS A 6 -15.37 -13.62 -9.82
C LYS A 6 -16.28 -12.86 -8.87
N GLU A 7 -16.58 -13.48 -7.74
CA GLU A 7 -17.27 -12.82 -6.63
C GLU A 7 -16.34 -11.75 -6.00
N PRO A 8 -16.89 -10.69 -5.39
CA PRO A 8 -16.09 -9.59 -4.84
C PRO A 8 -15.00 -10.07 -3.87
N PHE A 9 -15.32 -11.05 -3.01
CA PHE A 9 -14.34 -11.63 -2.09
C PHE A 9 -13.22 -12.40 -2.82
N GLU A 10 -13.55 -13.18 -3.85
CA GLU A 10 -12.53 -13.89 -4.64
C GLU A 10 -11.63 -12.90 -5.41
N LEU A 11 -12.20 -11.81 -5.92
CA LEU A 11 -11.46 -10.75 -6.59
C LEU A 11 -10.50 -10.06 -5.62
N MET A 12 -10.95 -9.76 -4.41
CA MET A 12 -10.11 -9.18 -3.35
C MET A 12 -9.00 -10.13 -2.91
N GLU A 13 -9.23 -11.44 -2.86
CA GLU A 13 -8.19 -12.43 -2.61
C GLU A 13 -7.13 -12.46 -3.73
N ILE A 14 -7.54 -12.31 -5.00
CA ILE A 14 -6.60 -12.18 -6.12
C ILE A 14 -5.81 -10.87 -5.99
N PHE A 15 -6.49 -9.77 -5.68
CA PHE A 15 -5.86 -8.48 -5.48
C PHE A 15 -4.81 -8.54 -4.37
N LYS A 16 -5.16 -9.13 -3.22
CA LYS A 16 -4.23 -9.40 -2.11
C LYS A 16 -2.98 -10.12 -2.57
N LYS A 17 -3.10 -11.19 -3.38
CA LYS A 17 -1.94 -11.94 -3.88
C LYS A 17 -0.97 -11.05 -4.67
N VAL A 18 -1.49 -10.10 -5.46
CA VAL A 18 -0.65 -9.13 -6.18
C VAL A 18 0.04 -8.18 -5.20
N LEU A 19 -0.66 -7.71 -4.17
CA LEU A 19 -0.08 -6.88 -3.12
C LEU A 19 1.04 -7.62 -2.35
N VAL A 20 0.81 -8.87 -1.95
CA VAL A 20 1.80 -9.71 -1.24
C VAL A 20 3.05 -9.95 -2.09
N PHE A 21 2.87 -10.08 -3.41
CA PHE A 21 4.00 -10.20 -4.33
C PHE A 21 4.89 -8.95 -4.34
N LEU A 22 4.31 -7.76 -4.15
CA LEU A 22 5.05 -6.50 -4.08
C LEU A 22 5.65 -6.24 -2.69
N ASP A 23 4.88 -6.47 -1.62
CA ASP A 23 5.33 -6.40 -0.23
C ASP A 23 4.65 -7.50 0.62
N PRO A 24 5.42 -8.44 1.22
CA PRO A 24 4.90 -9.50 2.07
C PRO A 24 4.07 -9.03 3.28
N LYS A 25 4.19 -7.76 3.70
CA LYS A 25 3.39 -7.19 4.80
C LYS A 25 1.89 -7.20 4.54
N HIS A 26 1.47 -7.36 3.29
CA HIS A 26 0.06 -7.42 2.92
C HIS A 26 -0.56 -8.83 3.01
N ASP A 27 0.19 -9.82 3.51
CA ASP A 27 -0.33 -11.15 3.79
C ASP A 27 -1.17 -11.17 5.07
N VAL A 28 -2.38 -10.61 4.97
CA VAL A 28 -3.37 -10.53 6.04
C VAL A 28 -4.62 -11.34 5.70
N ASP A 29 -5.33 -11.83 6.72
CA ASP A 29 -6.63 -12.47 6.51
C ASP A 29 -7.72 -11.39 6.33
N LEU A 30 -8.26 -11.31 5.11
CA LEU A 30 -9.32 -10.35 4.76
C LEU A 30 -10.62 -10.59 5.53
N ARG A 31 -10.81 -11.76 6.15
CA ARG A 31 -12.00 -12.08 6.94
C ARG A 31 -11.94 -11.53 8.36
N GLU A 32 -10.73 -11.36 8.88
CA GLU A 32 -10.50 -10.85 10.24
C GLU A 32 -10.24 -9.33 10.24
N GLU A 33 -9.89 -8.77 9.08
CA GLU A 33 -9.61 -7.34 8.92
C GLU A 33 -10.90 -6.50 8.87
N LYS A 34 -10.93 -5.39 9.62
CA LYS A 34 -12.04 -4.43 9.52
C LYS A 34 -12.00 -3.70 8.18
N PRO A 35 -13.15 -3.41 7.55
CA PRO A 35 -13.21 -2.75 6.24
C PRO A 35 -12.42 -1.43 6.15
N GLU A 36 -12.47 -0.62 7.21
CA GLU A 36 -11.79 0.67 7.26
C GLU A 36 -10.27 0.50 7.34
N ALA A 37 -9.80 -0.48 8.11
CA ALA A 37 -8.38 -0.80 8.23
C ALA A 37 -7.84 -1.37 6.91
N MET A 38 -8.62 -2.25 6.26
CA MET A 38 -8.31 -2.79 4.93
C MET A 38 -8.16 -1.66 3.91
N TYR A 39 -9.12 -0.72 3.87
CA TYR A 39 -9.04 0.44 2.99
C TYR A 39 -7.80 1.28 3.25
N GLN A 40 -7.54 1.65 4.51
CA GLN A 40 -6.37 2.46 4.88
C GLN A 40 -5.07 1.81 4.42
N ARG A 41 -4.88 0.51 4.73
CA ARG A 41 -3.70 -0.25 4.32
C ARG A 41 -3.51 -0.27 2.80
N ILE A 42 -4.59 -0.48 2.04
CA ILE A 42 -4.54 -0.50 0.58
C ILE A 42 -4.27 0.90 0.03
N ALA A 43 -4.95 1.93 0.54
CA ALA A 43 -4.82 3.31 0.08
C ALA A 43 -3.43 3.87 0.34
N GLU A 44 -2.87 3.64 1.54
CA GLU A 44 -1.49 3.99 1.88
C GLU A 44 -0.51 3.31 0.92
N PHE A 45 -0.66 2.01 0.68
CA PHE A 45 0.24 1.31 -0.22
C PHE A 45 0.12 1.78 -1.68
N LEU A 46 -1.09 2.05 -2.15
CA LEU A 46 -1.32 2.64 -3.48
C LEU A 46 -0.66 4.03 -3.58
N HIS A 47 -0.75 4.84 -2.54
CA HIS A 47 -0.08 6.14 -2.47
C HIS A 47 1.45 6.00 -2.54
N ILE A 48 2.00 5.05 -1.78
CA ILE A 48 3.43 4.71 -1.79
C ILE A 48 3.89 4.32 -3.20
N LEU A 49 3.11 3.45 -3.85
CA LEU A 49 3.35 3.00 -5.22
C LEU A 49 3.16 4.11 -6.27
N GLY A 50 2.54 5.24 -5.90
CA GLY A 50 2.32 6.38 -6.78
C GLY A 50 1.10 6.22 -7.70
N TYR A 51 0.14 5.37 -7.33
CA TYR A 51 -1.11 5.23 -8.06
C TYR A 51 -1.88 6.55 -8.05
N GLN A 52 -2.33 6.98 -9.23
CA GLN A 52 -3.07 8.23 -9.39
C GLN A 52 -4.56 7.97 -9.24
N CYS A 53 -5.14 8.37 -8.11
CA CYS A 53 -6.59 8.42 -7.92
C CYS A 53 -7.01 9.57 -7.00
N SER A 54 -8.31 9.85 -6.97
CA SER A 54 -8.91 10.91 -6.14
C SER A 54 -8.98 10.57 -4.65
N PHE A 55 -8.87 9.28 -4.28
CA PHE A 55 -9.07 8.78 -2.91
C PHE A 55 -10.36 9.31 -2.26
N ASP A 56 -11.41 9.48 -3.06
CA ASP A 56 -12.71 9.96 -2.61
C ASP A 56 -13.55 8.85 -1.95
N ILE A 57 -14.73 9.25 -1.46
CA ILE A 57 -15.67 8.35 -0.78
C ILE A 57 -16.13 7.22 -1.72
N GLU A 58 -16.24 7.49 -3.02
CA GLU A 58 -16.61 6.49 -4.02
C GLU A 58 -15.51 5.43 -4.17
N PHE A 59 -14.24 5.86 -4.26
CA PHE A 59 -13.10 4.96 -4.29
C PHE A 59 -13.01 4.11 -3.03
N GLN A 60 -13.18 4.72 -1.86
CA GLN A 60 -13.22 4.00 -0.58
C GLN A 60 -14.31 2.92 -0.57
N SER A 61 -15.53 3.29 -0.96
CA SER A 61 -16.66 2.36 -1.05
C SER A 61 -16.38 1.22 -2.03
N GLY A 62 -15.77 1.53 -3.19
CA GLY A 62 -15.37 0.55 -4.19
C GLY A 62 -14.37 -0.47 -3.68
N ILE A 63 -13.35 -0.04 -2.92
CA ILE A 63 -12.37 -0.96 -2.29
C ILE A 63 -13.04 -1.83 -1.23
N ILE A 64 -13.88 -1.24 -0.36
CA ILE A 64 -14.54 -1.96 0.73
C ILE A 64 -15.52 -3.01 0.19
N SER A 65 -16.28 -2.67 -0.84
CA SER A 65 -17.26 -3.56 -1.47
C SER A 65 -16.62 -4.58 -2.43
N GLY A 66 -15.36 -4.39 -2.82
CA GLY A 66 -14.71 -5.20 -3.85
C GLY A 66 -15.30 -4.97 -5.24
N ASP A 67 -15.69 -3.73 -5.56
CA ASP A 67 -16.29 -3.40 -6.85
C ASP A 67 -15.30 -3.62 -8.00
N LYS A 68 -15.77 -4.32 -9.04
CA LYS A 68 -14.97 -4.67 -10.22
C LYS A 68 -14.51 -3.42 -10.96
N ASN A 69 -15.34 -2.37 -11.01
CA ASN A 69 -14.98 -1.13 -11.69
C ASN A 69 -13.85 -0.38 -10.98
N THR A 70 -13.67 -0.59 -9.68
CA THR A 70 -12.56 -0.02 -8.91
C THR A 70 -11.32 -0.92 -8.93
N ILE A 71 -11.49 -2.22 -8.71
CA ILE A 71 -10.36 -3.15 -8.55
C ILE A 71 -9.70 -3.51 -9.89
N HIS A 72 -10.45 -3.66 -10.99
CA HIS A 72 -9.87 -4.02 -12.29
C HIS A 72 -8.88 -2.97 -12.82
N PRO A 73 -9.17 -1.66 -12.82
CA PRO A 73 -8.20 -0.65 -13.24
C PRO A 73 -6.92 -0.64 -12.41
N ILE A 74 -7.04 -0.86 -11.08
CA ILE A 74 -5.89 -0.93 -10.18
C ILE A 74 -5.03 -2.14 -10.54
N LEU A 75 -5.63 -3.32 -10.69
CA LEU A 75 -4.95 -4.54 -11.09
C LEU A 75 -4.27 -4.38 -12.45
N TYR A 76 -4.96 -3.80 -13.43
CA TYR A 76 -4.40 -3.53 -14.75
C TYR A 76 -3.14 -2.65 -14.65
N TRP A 77 -3.21 -1.55 -13.89
CA TRP A 77 -2.06 -0.67 -13.70
C TRP A 77 -0.90 -1.36 -12.98
N MET A 78 -1.17 -2.12 -11.92
CA MET A 78 -0.16 -2.85 -11.16
C MET A 78 0.54 -3.90 -12.02
N LEU A 79 -0.23 -4.74 -12.69
CA LEU A 79 0.30 -5.84 -13.50
C LEU A 79 1.05 -5.32 -14.73
N SER A 80 0.65 -4.18 -15.29
CA SER A 80 1.36 -3.54 -16.41
C SER A 80 2.73 -2.99 -16.00
N ASN A 81 2.93 -2.66 -14.71
CA ASN A 81 4.14 -2.02 -14.21
C ASN A 81 4.85 -2.84 -13.11
N LEU A 82 4.58 -4.15 -13.05
CA LEU A 82 4.89 -5.00 -11.90
C LEU A 82 6.37 -4.92 -11.46
N ASP A 83 7.31 -5.00 -12.40
CA ASP A 83 8.75 -4.95 -12.10
C ASP A 83 9.20 -3.58 -11.58
N GLN A 84 8.64 -2.50 -12.11
CA GLN A 84 8.94 -1.14 -11.65
C GLN A 84 8.36 -0.93 -10.24
N LEU A 85 7.13 -1.37 -10.01
CA LEU A 85 6.45 -1.27 -8.73
C LEU A 85 7.13 -2.12 -7.66
N ARG A 86 7.67 -3.29 -8.01
CA ARG A 86 8.46 -4.11 -7.09
C ARG A 86 9.71 -3.39 -6.61
N LYS A 87 10.46 -2.75 -7.52
CA LYS A 87 11.61 -1.93 -7.14
C LYS A 87 11.19 -0.76 -6.27
N ARG A 88 10.09 -0.09 -6.63
CA ARG A 88 9.55 1.04 -5.86
C ARG A 88 9.10 0.64 -4.46
N ALA A 89 8.37 -0.47 -4.30
CA ALA A 89 7.96 -1.01 -3.01
C ALA A 89 9.16 -1.35 -2.14
N TYR A 90 10.19 -2.00 -2.73
CA TYR A 90 11.44 -2.29 -2.04
C TYR A 90 12.14 -1.02 -1.56
N LEU A 91 12.29 -0.02 -2.44
CA LEU A 91 12.94 1.25 -2.09
C LEU A 91 12.11 2.04 -1.06
N ALA A 92 10.78 2.08 -1.19
CA ALA A 92 9.91 2.80 -0.26
C ALA A 92 10.12 2.35 1.19
N LYS A 93 10.37 1.05 1.42
CA LYS A 93 10.68 0.52 2.75
C LYS A 93 11.91 1.15 3.41
N PHE A 94 12.89 1.59 2.63
CA PHE A 94 14.15 2.15 3.12
C PHE A 94 14.27 3.65 2.91
N CYS A 95 13.60 4.18 1.89
CA CYS A 95 13.75 5.55 1.44
C CYS A 95 12.61 6.47 1.89
N MET A 96 11.53 5.94 2.46
CA MET A 96 10.48 6.81 3.00
C MET A 96 10.95 7.50 4.27
N ASN A 97 10.64 8.79 4.33
CA ASN A 97 10.92 9.60 5.50
C ASN A 97 10.01 9.15 6.64
N LEU A 98 10.63 8.91 7.79
CA LEU A 98 9.89 8.72 9.02
C LEU A 98 9.50 10.11 9.53
N ASP A 99 8.21 10.42 9.54
CA ASP A 99 7.68 11.67 10.08
C ASP A 99 7.70 11.59 11.61
N VAL A 100 8.82 12.01 12.21
CA VAL A 100 8.92 12.16 13.67
C VAL A 100 8.28 13.49 14.07
N PRO A 101 7.29 13.50 14.97
CA PRO A 101 6.71 14.75 15.46
C PRO A 101 7.78 15.64 16.09
N GLU A 102 7.70 16.95 15.84
CA GLU A 102 8.72 17.92 16.27
C GLU A 102 9.00 17.91 17.78
N GLU A 103 8.02 17.49 18.59
CA GLU A 103 8.13 17.37 20.04
C GLU A 103 9.22 16.37 20.46
N PHE A 104 9.33 15.25 19.75
CA PHE A 104 10.33 14.20 20.02
C PHE A 104 11.68 14.48 19.36
N VAL A 105 11.69 15.22 18.25
CA VAL A 105 12.94 15.58 17.54
C VAL A 105 13.83 16.50 18.38
N ARG A 106 13.25 17.24 19.33
CA ARG A 106 13.99 18.16 20.22
C ARG A 106 14.77 17.43 21.31
N GLU A 107 14.48 16.16 21.57
CA GLU A 107 15.27 15.35 22.48
C GLU A 107 16.61 14.99 21.84
N GLU A 108 17.71 15.37 22.49
CA GLU A 108 19.08 15.26 21.97
C GLU A 108 19.42 13.82 21.51
N GLN A 109 18.98 12.81 22.27
CA GLN A 109 19.20 11.40 21.93
C GLN A 109 18.44 10.99 20.65
N VAL A 110 17.19 11.42 20.51
CA VAL A 110 16.35 11.12 19.33
C VAL A 110 16.91 11.83 18.10
N TYR A 111 17.36 13.07 18.24
CA TYR A 111 17.99 13.82 17.17
C TYR A 111 19.26 13.14 16.63
N HIS A 112 20.17 12.71 17.51
CA HIS A 112 21.40 12.01 17.11
C HIS A 112 21.13 10.69 16.37
N ILE A 113 20.15 9.91 16.84
CA ILE A 113 19.74 8.66 16.19
C ILE A 113 19.11 8.97 14.82
N PHE A 114 18.28 10.00 14.73
CA PHE A 114 17.65 10.41 13.47
C PHE A 114 18.68 10.86 12.42
N GLN A 115 19.71 11.62 12.82
CA GLN A 115 20.81 12.00 11.92
C GLN A 115 21.58 10.77 11.42
N SER A 116 21.93 9.85 12.32
CA SER A 116 22.62 8.60 11.95
C SER A 116 21.77 7.75 10.97
N TYR A 117 20.46 7.69 11.19
CA TYR A 117 19.51 7.03 10.28
C TYR A 117 19.51 7.68 8.89
N LYS A 118 19.50 9.01 8.81
CA LYS A 118 19.55 9.74 7.54
C LYS A 118 20.86 9.55 6.79
N GLU A 119 21.99 9.50 7.49
CA GLU A 119 23.28 9.19 6.88
C GLU A 119 23.28 7.79 6.26
N LEU A 120 22.83 6.77 6.99
CA LEU A 120 22.71 5.39 6.49
C LEU A 120 21.76 5.26 5.30
N GLN A 121 20.70 6.09 5.25
CA GLN A 121 19.77 6.13 4.12
C GLN A 121 20.40 6.73 2.84
N SER A 122 21.48 7.51 2.98
CA SER A 122 22.15 8.20 1.86
C SER A 122 23.38 7.47 1.29
N GLN A 123 23.86 6.42 1.97
CA GLN A 123 24.99 5.59 1.55
C GLN A 123 24.56 4.50 0.56
#